data_AF-A0A2E8M5W8-F1
#
_entry.id   AF-A0A2E8M5W8-F1
#
_cell.length_a   1.000
_cell.length_b   1.000
_cell.length_c   1.000
_cell.angle_alpha   90.00
_cell.angle_beta   90.00
_cell.angle_gamma   90.00
#
_symmetry.space_group_name_H-M   'P 1'
#
loop_
_entity.id
_entity.type
_entity.pdbx_description
1 polymer ?
#
loop_
_entity_poly.entity_id
_entity_poly.type
_entity_poly.pdbx_seq_one_letter_code
_entity_poly.pdbx_strand_id
1 'polypeptide(L)'
;MLPRSSNPDCIHSRILGHESQNLNTEIDLRHSLFNLHHRSMLRLLDSFLSPNRASLKVCGVTTSDDANELARVGVSALGVNFWPQSKRYCPPEEARQFLPALSERILRVGVFVNADLDLPCQLHAEGLIDVAQFHGDEDYCYCERYSREGLPFFKAIGVGDGSEISTALRYNATALLLDAHAPGLYGGTGRTIDWNTAASFVEEKSAPPIILAGGITVENAAESLLTSRACALDIASGAESTPGIKDFGKISALLEILRSLPE
;
A
#
# COMPACT_ATOMS: atom_id res chain seq x y z
N MET A 1 18.58 74.53 10.84
CA MET A 1 18.68 73.66 12.04
C MET A 1 17.86 72.40 11.77
N LEU A 2 18.54 71.26 11.57
CA LEU A 2 17.99 69.91 11.78
C LEU A 2 18.07 69.60 13.30
N PRO A 3 17.24 68.72 13.92
CA PRO A 3 17.30 67.26 13.68
C PRO A 3 15.99 66.42 13.80
N ARG A 4 15.98 65.27 13.08
CA ARG A 4 15.70 63.84 13.47
C ARG A 4 14.52 63.55 14.44
N SER A 5 13.71 62.49 14.32
CA SER A 5 13.95 61.10 13.89
C SER A 5 12.65 60.38 13.52
N SER A 6 12.59 59.76 12.35
CA SER A 6 11.63 58.71 12.02
C SER A 6 12.09 57.39 12.65
N ASN A 7 11.31 56.86 13.59
CA ASN A 7 11.64 55.64 14.32
C ASN A 7 11.35 54.39 13.44
N PRO A 8 12.35 53.57 13.05
CA PRO A 8 12.14 52.40 12.18
C PRO A 8 11.41 51.24 12.86
N ASP A 9 11.31 51.25 14.18
CA ASP A 9 10.93 50.07 14.98
C ASP A 9 9.42 49.75 15.00
N CYS A 10 8.57 50.65 14.51
CA CYS A 10 7.11 50.43 14.54
C CYS A 10 6.57 49.69 13.31
N ILE A 11 7.34 49.63 12.23
CA ILE A 11 6.95 48.89 11.00
C ILE A 11 7.41 47.43 11.09
N HIS A 12 8.53 47.15 11.78
CA HIS A 12 9.02 45.78 11.95
C HIS A 12 8.13 44.90 12.85
N SER A 13 7.50 45.46 13.90
CA SER A 13 6.67 44.68 14.83
C SER A 13 5.32 44.25 14.25
N ARG A 14 4.74 45.02 13.31
CA ARG A 14 3.50 44.63 12.62
C ARG A 14 3.72 43.57 11.54
N ILE A 15 4.87 43.59 10.86
CA ILE A 15 5.22 42.58 9.85
C ILE A 15 5.50 41.23 10.53
N LEU A 16 6.30 41.23 11.61
CA LEU A 16 6.60 40.02 12.38
C LEU A 16 5.36 39.38 13.03
N GLY A 17 4.38 40.19 13.48
CA GLY A 17 3.12 39.69 14.04
C GLY A 17 2.19 39.05 12.99
N HIS A 18 2.13 39.60 11.78
CA HIS A 18 1.36 39.04 10.67
C HIS A 18 2.03 37.79 10.08
N GLU A 19 3.36 37.77 9.96
CA GLU A 19 4.12 36.58 9.55
C GLU A 19 3.99 35.45 10.59
N SER A 20 4.10 35.75 11.89
CA SER A 20 3.96 34.73 12.95
C SER A 20 2.54 34.16 13.02
N GLN A 21 1.50 34.98 12.83
CA GLN A 21 0.11 34.49 12.76
C GLN A 21 -0.14 33.66 11.50
N ASN A 22 0.42 34.03 10.36
CA ASN A 22 0.32 33.25 9.12
C ASN A 22 1.07 31.92 9.22
N LEU A 23 2.29 31.89 9.77
CA LEU A 23 3.05 30.65 10.01
C LEU A 23 2.31 29.71 10.96
N ASN A 24 1.75 30.22 12.06
CA ASN A 24 1.01 29.38 13.01
C ASN A 24 -0.28 28.81 12.37
N THR A 25 -0.98 29.61 11.56
CA THR A 25 -2.17 29.16 10.84
C THR A 25 -1.82 28.10 9.78
N GLU A 26 -0.70 28.26 9.08
CA GLU A 26 -0.22 27.30 8.09
C GLU A 26 0.27 25.98 8.73
N ILE A 27 0.94 26.06 9.89
CA ILE A 27 1.33 24.89 10.70
C ILE A 27 0.08 24.16 11.21
N ASP A 28 -0.92 24.88 11.73
CA ASP A 28 -2.17 24.30 12.21
C ASP A 28 -2.99 23.65 11.07
N LEU A 29 -3.04 24.27 9.89
CA LEU A 29 -3.67 23.70 8.70
C LEU A 29 -2.94 22.45 8.23
N ARG A 30 -1.60 22.46 8.17
CA ARG A 30 -0.78 21.29 7.82
C ARG A 30 -0.97 20.15 8.84
N HIS A 31 -1.00 20.47 10.13
CA HIS A 31 -1.30 19.49 11.18
C HIS A 31 -2.73 18.94 11.08
N SER A 32 -3.72 19.79 10.78
CA SER A 32 -5.11 19.38 10.60
C SER A 32 -5.29 18.46 9.39
N LEU A 33 -4.69 18.83 8.25
CA LEU A 33 -4.70 18.04 7.02
C LEU A 33 -3.93 16.72 7.19
N PHE A 34 -2.78 16.74 7.87
CA PHE A 34 -2.03 15.52 8.21
C PHE A 34 -2.88 14.57 9.06
N ASN A 35 -3.57 15.09 10.09
CA ASN A 35 -4.46 14.29 10.93
C ASN A 35 -5.67 13.73 10.17
N LEU A 36 -6.24 14.49 9.23
CA LEU A 36 -7.34 14.02 8.39
C LEU A 36 -6.88 12.92 7.44
N HIS A 37 -5.76 13.14 6.74
CA HIS A 37 -5.17 12.18 5.83
C HIS A 37 -4.82 10.88 6.55
N HIS A 38 -4.17 10.97 7.72
CA HIS A 38 -3.83 9.82 8.53
C HIS A 38 -5.07 9.01 8.96
N ARG A 39 -6.15 9.67 9.38
CA ARG A 39 -7.41 8.99 9.72
C ARG A 39 -8.07 8.33 8.51
N SER A 40 -8.06 9.00 7.36
CA SER A 40 -8.58 8.44 6.11
C SER A 40 -7.78 7.21 5.67
N MET A 41 -6.46 7.29 5.75
CA MET A 41 -5.56 6.16 5.47
C MET A 41 -5.85 4.97 6.39
N LEU A 42 -5.95 5.19 7.71
CA LEU A 42 -6.28 4.11 8.66
C LEU A 42 -7.63 3.46 8.35
N ARG A 43 -8.65 4.25 7.98
CA ARG A 43 -9.95 3.69 7.58
C ARG A 43 -9.87 2.83 6.33
N LEU A 44 -9.10 3.25 5.31
CA LEU A 44 -8.89 2.47 4.09
C LEU A 44 -8.14 1.17 4.41
N LEU A 45 -7.12 1.24 5.26
CA LEU A 45 -6.32 0.10 5.69
C LEU A 45 -7.15 -0.91 6.51
N ASP A 46 -7.91 -0.43 7.50
CA ASP A 46 -8.80 -1.26 8.33
C ASP A 46 -9.88 -1.93 7.48
N SER A 47 -10.45 -1.18 6.51
CA SER A 47 -11.41 -1.76 5.57
C SER A 47 -10.78 -2.78 4.64
N PHE A 48 -9.54 -2.56 4.21
CA PHE A 48 -8.82 -3.47 3.31
C PHE A 48 -8.46 -4.78 4.00
N LEU A 49 -8.07 -4.71 5.29
CA LEU A 49 -7.66 -5.87 6.09
C LEU A 49 -8.80 -6.48 6.92
N SER A 50 -10.05 -6.06 6.69
CA SER A 50 -11.19 -6.55 7.44
C SER A 50 -11.42 -8.06 7.17
N PRO A 51 -11.52 -8.90 8.20
CA PRO A 51 -11.81 -10.33 8.01
C PRO A 51 -13.25 -10.59 7.55
N ASN A 52 -14.16 -9.63 7.70
CA ASN A 52 -15.58 -9.79 7.42
C ASN A 52 -15.95 -9.52 5.96
N ARG A 53 -15.01 -9.00 5.17
CA ARG A 53 -15.26 -8.63 3.77
C ARG A 53 -14.00 -8.77 2.95
N ALA A 54 -13.99 -9.73 2.04
CA ALA A 54 -12.85 -9.96 1.17
C ALA A 54 -12.55 -8.72 0.30
N SER A 55 -11.31 -8.27 0.35
CA SER A 55 -10.82 -7.12 -0.42
C SER A 55 -9.99 -7.52 -1.63
N LEU A 56 -9.87 -6.59 -2.59
CA LEU A 56 -9.01 -6.76 -3.75
C LEU A 56 -7.92 -5.68 -3.80
N LYS A 57 -6.69 -6.12 -4.00
CA LYS A 57 -5.56 -5.29 -4.39
C LYS A 57 -5.17 -5.59 -5.84
N VAL A 58 -5.05 -4.54 -6.67
CA VAL A 58 -4.55 -4.66 -8.05
C VAL A 58 -3.15 -4.05 -8.13
N CYS A 59 -2.16 -4.89 -8.41
CA CYS A 59 -0.74 -4.55 -8.36
C CYS A 59 -0.16 -4.21 -9.75
N GLY A 60 0.92 -3.43 -9.75
CA GLY A 60 1.65 -3.03 -10.96
C GLY A 60 0.86 -2.06 -11.81
N VAL A 61 0.30 -1.03 -11.18
CA VAL A 61 -0.35 0.11 -11.83
C VAL A 61 0.73 1.12 -12.25
N THR A 62 0.69 1.54 -13.51
CA THR A 62 1.70 2.44 -14.10
C THR A 62 1.09 3.68 -14.76
N THR A 63 -0.24 3.75 -14.90
CA THR A 63 -0.93 4.85 -15.60
C THR A 63 -1.98 5.51 -14.71
N SER A 64 -2.22 6.81 -14.94
CA SER A 64 -3.26 7.58 -14.26
C SER A 64 -4.66 7.04 -14.57
N ASP A 65 -4.90 6.63 -15.82
CA ASP A 65 -6.20 6.14 -16.27
C ASP A 65 -6.58 4.84 -15.55
N ASP A 66 -5.66 3.87 -15.49
CA ASP A 66 -5.88 2.63 -14.74
C ASP A 66 -6.12 2.92 -13.26
N ALA A 67 -5.32 3.81 -12.67
CA ALA A 67 -5.41 4.13 -11.25
C ALA A 67 -6.77 4.78 -10.88
N ASN A 68 -7.25 5.71 -11.72
CA ASN A 68 -8.55 6.35 -11.55
C ASN A 68 -9.71 5.37 -11.75
N GLU A 69 -9.61 4.51 -12.74
CA GLU A 69 -10.65 3.53 -13.04
C GLU A 69 -10.75 2.46 -11.94
N LEU A 70 -9.61 1.99 -11.38
CA LEU A 70 -9.58 1.10 -10.21
C LEU A 70 -10.31 1.71 -9.01
N ALA A 71 -10.04 2.98 -8.71
CA ALA A 71 -10.74 3.70 -7.66
C ALA A 71 -12.24 3.85 -7.97
N ARG A 72 -12.61 4.08 -9.24
CA ARG A 72 -14.00 4.23 -9.68
C ARG A 72 -14.82 2.95 -9.53
N VAL A 73 -14.26 1.79 -9.89
CA VAL A 73 -14.96 0.49 -9.82
C VAL A 73 -14.99 -0.11 -8.41
N GLY A 74 -14.29 0.52 -7.46
CA GLY A 74 -14.30 0.16 -6.05
C GLY A 74 -13.32 -0.96 -5.69
N VAL A 75 -12.15 -0.99 -6.34
CA VAL A 75 -11.01 -1.79 -5.86
C VAL A 75 -10.51 -1.21 -4.54
N SER A 76 -10.23 -2.06 -3.55
CA SER A 76 -9.87 -1.62 -2.19
C SER A 76 -8.46 -1.03 -2.12
N ALA A 77 -7.51 -1.59 -2.88
CA ALA A 77 -6.12 -1.15 -2.92
C ALA A 77 -5.50 -1.23 -4.32
N LEU A 78 -4.60 -0.30 -4.62
CA LEU A 78 -3.72 -0.38 -5.79
C LEU A 78 -2.27 -0.58 -5.36
N GLY A 79 -1.48 -1.22 -6.20
CA GLY A 79 -0.04 -1.42 -5.99
C GLY A 79 0.78 -0.74 -7.09
N VAL A 80 1.74 0.09 -6.71
CA VAL A 80 2.74 0.68 -7.62
C VAL A 80 4.09 0.04 -7.34
N ASN A 81 4.75 -0.49 -8.37
CA ASN A 81 6.01 -1.19 -8.21
C ASN A 81 7.18 -0.23 -8.43
N PHE A 82 7.94 0.03 -7.36
CA PHE A 82 9.10 0.93 -7.38
C PHE A 82 10.43 0.20 -7.57
N TRP A 83 10.42 -1.09 -7.92
CA TRP A 83 11.63 -1.86 -8.22
C TRP A 83 12.01 -1.77 -9.71
N PRO A 84 13.16 -1.16 -10.08
CA PRO A 84 13.50 -0.88 -11.48
C PRO A 84 13.61 -2.08 -12.41
N GLN A 85 13.82 -3.30 -11.88
CA GLN A 85 13.92 -4.51 -12.68
C GLN A 85 12.55 -5.14 -13.01
N SER A 86 11.47 -4.61 -12.45
CA SER A 86 10.12 -5.08 -12.71
C SER A 86 9.63 -4.66 -14.10
N LYS A 87 8.94 -5.57 -14.79
CA LYS A 87 8.20 -5.24 -16.03
C LYS A 87 7.07 -4.22 -15.81
N ARG A 88 6.68 -4.01 -14.55
CA ARG A 88 5.62 -3.08 -14.11
C ARG A 88 6.20 -1.93 -13.29
N TYR A 89 7.49 -1.64 -13.46
CA TYR A 89 8.14 -0.55 -12.76
C TYR A 89 7.48 0.79 -13.10
N CYS A 90 7.19 1.57 -12.07
CA CYS A 90 6.75 2.95 -12.17
C CYS A 90 7.73 3.80 -11.36
N PRO A 91 8.48 4.72 -12.00
CA PRO A 91 9.38 5.60 -11.26
C PRO A 91 8.58 6.60 -10.39
N PRO A 92 9.11 7.02 -9.24
CA PRO A 92 8.46 7.99 -8.36
C PRO A 92 7.98 9.26 -9.09
N GLU A 93 8.73 9.74 -10.09
CA GLU A 93 8.40 10.93 -10.88
C GLU A 93 7.09 10.78 -11.65
N GLU A 94 6.81 9.60 -12.19
CA GLU A 94 5.55 9.31 -12.89
C GLU A 94 4.43 9.08 -11.88
N ALA A 95 4.72 8.36 -10.78
CA ALA A 95 3.76 8.11 -9.71
C ALA A 95 3.21 9.41 -9.07
N ARG A 96 4.06 10.43 -8.94
CA ARG A 96 3.68 11.78 -8.45
C ARG A 96 2.58 12.44 -9.26
N GLN A 97 2.42 12.09 -10.53
CA GLN A 97 1.43 12.72 -11.40
C GLN A 97 0.00 12.28 -11.09
N PHE A 98 -0.20 11.11 -10.45
CA PHE A 98 -1.54 10.55 -10.26
C PHE A 98 -1.85 10.07 -8.84
N LEU A 99 -0.89 9.59 -8.06
CA LEU A 99 -1.15 9.03 -6.73
C LEU A 99 -1.71 10.04 -5.70
N PRO A 100 -1.30 11.32 -5.68
CA PRO A 100 -1.89 12.28 -4.75
C PRO A 100 -3.39 12.48 -4.94
N ALA A 101 -3.87 12.47 -6.20
CA ALA A 101 -5.29 12.65 -6.53
C ALA A 101 -6.18 11.45 -6.13
N LEU A 102 -5.56 10.34 -5.74
CA LEU A 102 -6.24 9.11 -5.31
C LEU A 102 -6.30 8.98 -3.79
N SER A 103 -5.71 9.93 -3.05
CA SER A 103 -5.82 10.00 -1.60
C SER A 103 -7.28 9.86 -1.16
N GLU A 104 -7.50 9.09 -0.09
CA GLU A 104 -8.83 8.81 0.50
C GLU A 104 -9.82 8.02 -0.37
N ARG A 105 -9.49 7.74 -1.64
CA ARG A 105 -10.37 7.01 -2.58
C ARG A 105 -10.01 5.53 -2.69
N ILE A 106 -8.73 5.20 -2.55
CA ILE A 106 -8.20 3.85 -2.67
C ILE A 106 -6.90 3.75 -1.86
N LEU A 107 -6.64 2.61 -1.22
CA LEU A 107 -5.39 2.40 -0.49
C LEU A 107 -4.21 2.29 -1.47
N ARG A 108 -3.16 3.10 -1.29
CA ARG A 108 -2.00 3.15 -2.19
C ARG A 108 -0.85 2.37 -1.58
N VAL A 109 -0.49 1.25 -2.20
CA VAL A 109 0.59 0.37 -1.73
C VAL A 109 1.82 0.54 -2.62
N GLY A 110 2.96 0.89 -2.04
CA GLY A 110 4.25 0.90 -2.74
C GLY A 110 4.95 -0.44 -2.62
N VAL A 111 5.32 -1.08 -3.73
CA VAL A 111 6.04 -2.37 -3.73
C VAL A 111 7.53 -2.13 -3.91
N PHE A 112 8.32 -2.67 -2.98
CA PHE A 112 9.77 -2.54 -2.92
C PHE A 112 10.44 -3.91 -2.88
N VAL A 113 11.63 -3.99 -3.44
CA VAL A 113 12.50 -5.17 -3.38
C VAL A 113 13.88 -4.68 -3.01
N ASN A 114 14.30 -4.92 -1.76
CA ASN A 114 15.60 -4.56 -1.22
C ASN A 114 15.98 -3.09 -1.51
N ALA A 115 15.02 -2.18 -1.33
CA ALA A 115 15.19 -0.76 -1.63
C ALA A 115 16.09 -0.07 -0.60
N ASP A 116 16.60 1.11 -0.95
CA ASP A 116 17.23 1.98 0.04
C ASP A 116 16.26 2.32 1.18
N LEU A 117 16.79 2.33 2.40
CA LEU A 117 16.00 2.46 3.64
C LEU A 117 15.12 3.72 3.70
N ASP A 118 15.55 4.80 3.06
CA ASP A 118 14.86 6.08 3.12
C ASP A 118 13.73 6.18 2.09
N LEU A 119 13.77 5.40 1.00
CA LEU A 119 12.85 5.57 -0.13
C LEU A 119 11.38 5.35 0.27
N PRO A 120 10.97 4.27 0.98
CA PRO A 120 9.57 4.10 1.35
C PRO A 120 9.05 5.23 2.26
N CYS A 121 9.87 5.69 3.21
CA CYS A 121 9.50 6.78 4.11
C CYS A 121 9.38 8.12 3.36
N GLN A 122 10.26 8.39 2.39
CA GLN A 122 10.16 9.56 1.52
C GLN A 122 8.86 9.54 0.71
N LEU A 123 8.54 8.43 0.05
CA LEU A 123 7.30 8.30 -0.74
C LEU A 123 6.05 8.39 0.13
N HIS A 124 6.10 7.90 1.36
CA HIS A 124 5.01 8.06 2.33
C HIS A 124 4.83 9.53 2.74
N ALA A 125 5.93 10.23 3.08
CA ALA A 125 5.89 11.63 3.46
C ALA A 125 5.45 12.56 2.31
N GLU A 126 5.77 12.19 1.06
CA GLU A 126 5.27 12.86 -0.14
C GLU A 126 3.79 12.57 -0.44
N GLY A 127 3.15 11.70 0.36
CA GLY A 127 1.75 11.33 0.17
C GLY A 127 1.53 10.52 -1.10
N LEU A 128 2.52 9.74 -1.55
CA LEU A 128 2.40 8.86 -2.71
C LEU A 128 1.92 7.47 -2.32
N ILE A 129 2.34 6.99 -1.15
CA ILE A 129 1.94 5.69 -0.63
C ILE A 129 1.36 5.81 0.78
N ASP A 130 0.43 4.93 1.09
CA ASP A 130 -0.16 4.75 2.41
C ASP A 130 0.50 3.59 3.16
N VAL A 131 0.94 2.57 2.42
CA VAL A 131 1.53 1.33 2.94
C VAL A 131 2.74 0.92 2.09
N ALA A 132 3.81 0.46 2.73
CA ALA A 132 4.92 -0.20 2.03
C ALA A 132 4.71 -1.72 1.94
N GLN A 133 5.00 -2.33 0.79
CA GLN A 133 5.02 -3.78 0.61
C GLN A 133 6.46 -4.21 0.32
N PHE A 134 7.07 -4.94 1.25
CA PHE A 134 8.44 -5.46 1.13
C PHE A 134 8.42 -6.86 0.54
N HIS A 135 8.94 -6.99 -0.67
CA HIS A 135 8.83 -8.18 -1.52
C HIS A 135 10.20 -8.80 -1.85
N GLY A 136 11.28 -8.34 -1.23
CA GLY A 136 12.61 -8.94 -1.35
C GLY A 136 12.97 -9.82 -0.16
N ASP A 137 14.27 -9.85 0.10
CA ASP A 137 14.93 -10.63 1.16
C ASP A 137 15.13 -9.77 2.41
N GLU A 138 14.28 -8.76 2.62
CA GLU A 138 14.42 -7.81 3.72
C GLU A 138 14.34 -8.54 5.07
N ASP A 139 15.32 -8.24 5.93
CA ASP A 139 15.42 -8.83 7.25
C ASP A 139 14.54 -8.10 8.28
N TYR A 140 14.54 -8.63 9.51
CA TYR A 140 13.77 -8.05 10.60
C TYR A 140 14.19 -6.60 10.88
N CYS A 141 15.49 -6.32 10.90
CA CYS A 141 16.04 -5.00 11.22
C CYS A 141 15.61 -3.95 10.19
N TYR A 142 15.59 -4.33 8.91
CA TYR A 142 15.07 -3.51 7.83
C TYR A 142 13.60 -3.15 8.07
N CYS A 143 12.75 -4.16 8.35
CA CYS A 143 11.31 -3.95 8.49
C CYS A 143 10.92 -3.21 9.78
N GLU A 144 11.58 -3.51 10.91
CA GLU A 144 11.28 -2.91 12.23
C GLU A 144 11.36 -1.39 12.19
N ARG A 145 12.29 -0.84 11.40
CA ARG A 145 12.46 0.60 11.24
C ARG A 145 11.17 1.30 10.82
N TYR A 146 10.43 0.73 9.88
CA TYR A 146 9.21 1.36 9.35
C TYR A 146 8.07 1.36 10.36
N SER A 147 7.94 0.29 11.16
CA SER A 147 7.02 0.29 12.31
C SER A 147 7.35 1.39 13.31
N ARG A 148 8.63 1.66 13.56
CA ARG A 148 9.06 2.75 14.47
C ARG A 148 8.80 4.14 13.89
N GLU A 149 8.88 4.28 12.57
CA GLU A 149 8.60 5.53 11.85
C GLU A 149 7.09 5.72 11.58
N GLY A 150 6.25 4.75 11.95
CA GLY A 150 4.80 4.83 11.82
C GLY A 150 4.28 4.59 10.40
N LEU A 151 5.10 4.02 9.51
CA LEU A 151 4.68 3.59 8.17
C LEU A 151 4.16 2.14 8.24
N PRO A 152 2.85 1.90 8.01
CA PRO A 152 2.33 0.56 7.91
C PRO A 152 3.01 -0.20 6.77
N PHE A 153 3.22 -1.50 6.95
CA PHE A 153 3.82 -2.31 5.89
C PHE A 153 3.28 -3.73 5.83
N PHE A 154 3.32 -4.27 4.62
CA PHE A 154 3.06 -5.67 4.30
C PHE A 154 4.39 -6.36 4.02
N LYS A 155 4.63 -7.52 4.64
CA LYS A 155 5.79 -8.36 4.28
C LYS A 155 5.32 -9.49 3.37
N ALA A 156 5.89 -9.56 2.17
CA ALA A 156 5.69 -10.71 1.30
C ALA A 156 6.56 -11.88 1.76
N ILE A 157 5.93 -13.06 1.81
CA ILE A 157 6.53 -14.34 2.16
C ILE A 157 6.22 -15.30 1.00
N GLY A 158 7.26 -15.80 0.36
CA GLY A 158 7.10 -16.85 -0.64
C GLY A 158 6.81 -18.18 0.05
N VAL A 159 5.71 -18.84 -0.32
CA VAL A 159 5.30 -20.13 0.23
C VAL A 159 5.74 -21.23 -0.74
N GLY A 160 6.78 -21.99 -0.36
CA GLY A 160 7.30 -23.16 -1.07
C GLY A 160 7.64 -24.31 -0.11
N ASP A 161 8.19 -25.43 -0.61
CA ASP A 161 8.43 -26.71 0.09
C ASP A 161 9.45 -26.68 1.27
N GLY A 162 9.57 -25.55 1.98
CA GLY A 162 10.41 -25.38 3.16
C GLY A 162 10.37 -24.00 3.82
N SER A 163 9.50 -23.09 3.36
CA SER A 163 9.35 -21.75 3.97
C SER A 163 8.44 -21.83 5.21
N GLU A 164 9.00 -21.58 6.40
CA GLU A 164 8.23 -21.49 7.62
C GLU A 164 7.55 -20.12 7.74
N ILE A 165 6.24 -20.06 7.40
CA ILE A 165 5.38 -18.88 7.59
C ILE A 165 5.40 -18.41 9.05
N SER A 166 5.54 -19.33 10.00
CA SER A 166 5.68 -19.02 11.44
C SER A 166 6.82 -18.04 11.73
N THR A 167 7.91 -18.10 10.96
CA THR A 167 9.04 -17.19 11.15
C THR A 167 8.71 -15.77 10.70
N ALA A 168 7.63 -15.57 9.92
CA ALA A 168 7.16 -14.27 9.49
C ALA A 168 6.48 -13.45 10.62
N LEU A 169 6.03 -14.12 11.70
CA LEU A 169 5.47 -13.45 12.88
C LEU A 169 6.47 -12.48 13.53
N ARG A 170 7.77 -12.71 13.34
CA ARG A 170 8.82 -11.83 13.87
C ARG A 170 8.77 -10.42 13.27
N TYR A 171 8.27 -10.24 12.05
CA TYR A 171 8.38 -8.96 11.35
C TYR A 171 7.50 -7.86 11.96
N ASN A 172 6.51 -8.19 12.81
CA ASN A 172 5.52 -7.22 13.31
C ASN A 172 4.87 -6.41 12.17
N ALA A 173 4.59 -7.10 11.07
CA ALA A 173 3.99 -6.52 9.87
C ALA A 173 2.51 -6.22 10.10
N THR A 174 2.00 -5.17 9.45
CA THR A 174 0.57 -4.84 9.45
C THR A 174 -0.27 -5.95 8.81
N ALA A 175 0.28 -6.60 7.78
CA ALA A 175 -0.26 -7.80 7.17
C ALA A 175 0.87 -8.63 6.56
N LEU A 176 0.63 -9.92 6.36
CA LEU A 176 1.53 -10.77 5.57
C LEU A 176 0.90 -11.04 4.21
N LEU A 177 1.72 -10.94 3.17
CA LEU A 177 1.33 -11.33 1.82
C LEU A 177 1.97 -12.67 1.50
N LEU A 178 1.13 -13.69 1.29
CA LEU A 178 1.60 -15.01 0.92
C LEU A 178 1.59 -15.12 -0.61
N ASP A 179 2.77 -15.22 -1.21
CA ASP A 179 2.93 -15.38 -2.66
C ASP A 179 3.38 -16.81 -2.99
N ALA A 180 2.79 -17.40 -4.03
CA ALA A 180 3.21 -18.69 -4.58
C ALA A 180 4.61 -18.65 -5.24
N HIS A 181 5.18 -17.46 -5.42
CA HIS A 181 6.51 -17.27 -5.95
C HIS A 181 7.51 -17.07 -4.80
N ALA A 182 8.53 -17.92 -4.73
CA ALA A 182 9.63 -17.75 -3.79
C ALA A 182 10.40 -16.44 -4.05
N PRO A 183 11.02 -15.82 -3.02
CA PRO A 183 11.95 -14.69 -3.22
C PRO A 183 13.01 -15.05 -4.26
N GLY A 184 13.25 -14.15 -5.23
CA GLY A 184 14.23 -14.35 -6.30
C GLY A 184 13.68 -14.94 -7.61
N LEU A 185 12.45 -15.46 -7.65
CA LEU A 185 11.76 -15.86 -8.89
C LEU A 185 10.63 -14.89 -9.22
N TYR A 186 10.98 -13.81 -9.91
CA TYR A 186 10.05 -12.73 -10.25
C TYR A 186 9.27 -13.05 -11.53
N GLY A 187 8.05 -13.59 -11.41
CA GLY A 187 7.15 -13.76 -12.55
C GLY A 187 6.06 -14.81 -12.34
N GLY A 188 4.82 -14.48 -12.75
CA GLY A 188 3.64 -15.33 -12.61
C GLY A 188 3.75 -16.64 -13.39
N THR A 189 4.01 -17.74 -12.68
CA THR A 189 4.08 -19.11 -13.22
C THR A 189 2.71 -19.81 -13.28
N GLY A 190 1.67 -19.18 -12.73
CA GLY A 190 0.33 -19.76 -12.63
C GLY A 190 0.17 -20.79 -11.50
N ARG A 191 1.19 -20.97 -10.64
CA ARG A 191 1.10 -21.81 -9.45
C ARG A 191 0.36 -21.08 -8.34
N THR A 192 -0.48 -21.81 -7.61
CA THR A 192 -1.17 -21.36 -6.40
C THR A 192 -0.45 -21.90 -5.18
N ILE A 193 -0.51 -21.19 -4.05
CA ILE A 193 -0.09 -21.77 -2.78
C ILE A 193 -1.05 -22.90 -2.38
N ASP A 194 -0.60 -23.80 -1.49
CA ASP A 194 -1.54 -24.63 -0.75
C ASP A 194 -2.31 -23.74 0.25
N TRP A 195 -3.57 -23.47 -0.06
CA TRP A 195 -4.42 -22.60 0.75
C TRP A 195 -4.66 -23.15 2.15
N ASN A 196 -4.54 -24.47 2.38
CA ASN A 196 -4.66 -25.05 3.72
C ASN A 196 -3.53 -24.61 4.63
N THR A 197 -2.30 -24.49 4.08
CA THR A 197 -1.15 -23.97 4.82
C THR A 197 -1.40 -22.53 5.28
N ALA A 198 -2.02 -21.70 4.44
CA ALA A 198 -2.43 -20.35 4.83
C ALA A 198 -3.51 -20.36 5.92
N ALA A 199 -4.51 -21.24 5.80
CA ALA A 199 -5.59 -21.36 6.77
C ALA A 199 -5.09 -21.75 8.17
N SER A 200 -4.16 -22.72 8.26
CA SER A 200 -3.56 -23.13 9.53
C SER A 200 -2.81 -21.98 10.20
N PHE A 201 -2.16 -21.11 9.43
CA PHE A 201 -1.48 -19.94 9.96
C PHE A 201 -2.46 -18.87 10.46
N VAL A 202 -3.56 -18.62 9.74
CA VAL A 202 -4.62 -17.67 10.18
C VAL A 202 -5.24 -18.09 11.52
N GLU A 203 -5.28 -19.40 11.82
CA GLU A 203 -5.79 -19.92 13.09
C GLU A 203 -4.80 -19.73 14.28
N GLU A 204 -3.54 -19.38 14.01
CA GLU A 204 -2.58 -19.10 15.08
C GLU A 204 -2.97 -17.83 15.84
N LYS A 205 -2.98 -17.96 17.18
CA LYS A 205 -3.32 -16.84 18.05
C LYS A 205 -2.30 -15.71 17.86
N SER A 206 -2.77 -14.56 17.35
CA SER A 206 -1.98 -13.36 17.01
C SER A 206 -1.37 -13.32 15.61
N ALA A 207 -1.82 -14.18 14.68
CA ALA A 207 -1.45 -14.03 13.28
C ALA A 207 -1.95 -12.67 12.73
N PRO A 208 -1.09 -11.91 12.02
CA PRO A 208 -1.54 -10.72 11.31
C PRO A 208 -2.48 -11.10 10.16
N PRO A 209 -3.30 -10.16 9.66
CA PRO A 209 -4.12 -10.38 8.48
C PRO A 209 -3.30 -10.94 7.30
N ILE A 210 -3.89 -11.90 6.59
CA ILE A 210 -3.28 -12.53 5.42
C ILE A 210 -3.85 -11.96 4.14
N ILE A 211 -2.96 -11.57 3.23
CA ILE A 211 -3.25 -11.22 1.84
C ILE A 211 -2.72 -12.36 0.98
N LEU A 212 -3.56 -12.88 0.09
CA LEU A 212 -3.22 -14.00 -0.77
C LEU A 212 -2.82 -13.51 -2.16
N ALA A 213 -1.64 -13.91 -2.63
CA ALA A 213 -1.12 -13.61 -3.96
C ALA A 213 -0.67 -14.89 -4.69
N GLY A 214 -0.38 -14.75 -5.98
CA GLY A 214 0.15 -15.83 -6.80
C GLY A 214 -0.93 -16.74 -7.40
N GLY A 215 -1.07 -16.68 -8.73
CA GLY A 215 -1.95 -17.59 -9.47
C GLY A 215 -3.46 -17.37 -9.29
N ILE A 216 -3.88 -16.25 -8.68
CA ILE A 216 -5.29 -15.93 -8.49
C ILE A 216 -5.95 -15.51 -9.81
N THR A 217 -7.08 -16.13 -10.13
CA THR A 217 -7.91 -15.91 -11.31
C THR A 217 -9.39 -15.84 -10.91
N VAL A 218 -10.26 -15.47 -11.86
CA VAL A 218 -11.72 -15.44 -11.67
C VAL A 218 -12.24 -16.82 -11.24
N GLU A 219 -11.66 -17.89 -11.78
CA GLU A 219 -12.11 -19.26 -11.56
C GLU A 219 -11.77 -19.78 -10.15
N ASN A 220 -10.67 -19.30 -9.55
CA ASN A 220 -10.20 -19.81 -8.26
C ASN A 220 -10.34 -18.82 -7.10
N ALA A 221 -10.71 -17.55 -7.35
CA ALA A 221 -10.75 -16.51 -6.32
C ALA A 221 -11.65 -16.88 -5.12
N ALA A 222 -12.87 -17.35 -5.38
CA ALA A 222 -13.82 -17.72 -4.32
C ALA A 222 -13.28 -18.86 -3.44
N GLU A 223 -12.84 -19.94 -4.07
CA GLU A 223 -12.28 -21.11 -3.38
C GLU A 223 -11.04 -20.71 -2.58
N SER A 224 -10.15 -19.92 -3.18
CA SER A 224 -8.91 -19.48 -2.54
C SER A 224 -9.15 -18.73 -1.24
N LEU A 225 -10.16 -17.85 -1.19
CA LEU A 225 -10.53 -17.10 0.01
C LEU A 225 -11.19 -17.98 1.06
N LEU A 226 -12.16 -18.81 0.65
CA LEU A 226 -12.90 -19.68 1.57
C LEU A 226 -11.97 -20.71 2.22
N THR A 227 -11.01 -21.25 1.47
CA THR A 227 -10.05 -22.21 1.99
C THR A 227 -8.98 -21.53 2.83
N SER A 228 -8.33 -20.45 2.33
CA SER A 228 -7.20 -19.81 3.03
C SER A 228 -7.62 -18.92 4.21
N ARG A 229 -8.87 -18.45 4.23
CA ARG A 229 -9.36 -17.40 5.15
C ARG A 229 -8.59 -16.08 5.06
N ALA A 230 -7.94 -15.81 3.92
CA ALA A 230 -7.30 -14.53 3.67
C ALA A 230 -8.33 -13.39 3.65
N CYS A 231 -7.94 -12.21 4.14
CA CYS A 231 -8.79 -11.02 4.14
C CYS A 231 -8.81 -10.30 2.80
N ALA A 232 -7.79 -10.52 1.97
CA ALA A 232 -7.67 -9.88 0.66
C ALA A 232 -6.95 -10.76 -0.36
N LEU A 233 -7.24 -10.51 -1.63
CA LEU A 233 -6.50 -11.04 -2.78
C LEU A 233 -5.59 -9.93 -3.35
N ASP A 234 -4.37 -10.27 -3.75
CA ASP A 234 -3.46 -9.41 -4.53
C ASP A 234 -3.21 -10.02 -5.91
N ILE A 235 -3.57 -9.26 -6.96
CA ILE A 235 -3.43 -9.69 -8.34
C ILE A 235 -2.56 -8.73 -9.15
N ALA A 236 -1.67 -9.28 -9.97
CA ALA A 236 -0.92 -8.53 -10.97
C ALA A 236 -1.30 -8.97 -12.39
N SER A 237 -0.76 -10.09 -12.87
CA SER A 237 -1.05 -10.63 -14.20
C SER A 237 -2.49 -11.11 -14.37
N GLY A 238 -3.15 -11.55 -13.30
CA GLY A 238 -4.57 -11.92 -13.33
C GLY A 238 -5.51 -10.75 -13.66
N ALA A 239 -5.04 -9.51 -13.46
CA ALA A 239 -5.76 -8.29 -13.78
C ALA A 239 -5.42 -7.72 -15.17
N GLU A 240 -4.65 -8.44 -15.98
CA GLU A 240 -4.06 -7.89 -17.21
C GLU A 240 -4.54 -8.63 -18.46
N SER A 241 -4.69 -7.90 -19.56
CA SER A 241 -4.87 -8.47 -20.90
C SER A 241 -3.52 -8.87 -21.51
N THR A 242 -2.52 -8.03 -21.28
CA THR A 242 -1.10 -8.22 -21.59
C THR A 242 -0.28 -7.55 -20.50
N PRO A 243 1.01 -7.93 -20.29
CA PRO A 243 1.82 -7.36 -19.22
C PRO A 243 1.80 -5.82 -19.20
N GLY A 244 1.32 -5.23 -18.10
CA GLY A 244 1.22 -3.79 -17.91
C GLY A 244 -0.06 -3.12 -18.43
N ILE A 245 -0.98 -3.86 -19.06
CA ILE A 245 -2.29 -3.32 -19.52
C ILE A 245 -3.40 -3.99 -18.72
N LYS A 246 -4.14 -3.19 -17.93
CA LYS A 246 -5.24 -3.70 -17.08
C LYS A 246 -6.46 -4.08 -17.90
N ASP A 247 -7.10 -5.18 -17.51
CA ASP A 247 -8.35 -5.68 -18.06
C ASP A 247 -9.47 -5.49 -17.03
N PHE A 248 -10.25 -4.42 -17.22
CA PHE A 248 -11.34 -4.08 -16.32
C PHE A 248 -12.53 -5.05 -16.39
N GLY A 249 -12.63 -5.87 -17.44
CA GLY A 249 -13.57 -6.98 -17.47
C GLY A 249 -13.22 -8.04 -16.43
N LYS A 250 -11.95 -8.46 -16.39
CA LYS A 250 -11.46 -9.41 -15.38
C LYS A 250 -11.54 -8.85 -13.97
N ILE A 251 -11.15 -7.58 -13.78
CA ILE A 251 -11.20 -6.92 -12.47
C ILE A 251 -12.66 -6.84 -11.97
N SER A 252 -13.60 -6.47 -12.85
CA SER A 252 -15.02 -6.41 -12.48
C SER A 252 -15.58 -7.78 -12.10
N ALA A 253 -15.24 -8.83 -12.86
CA ALA A 253 -15.65 -10.20 -12.54
C ALA A 253 -15.13 -10.67 -11.18
N LEU A 254 -13.88 -10.34 -10.83
CA LEU A 254 -13.33 -10.64 -9.51
C LEU A 254 -14.04 -9.88 -8.39
N LEU A 255 -14.33 -8.59 -8.60
CA LEU A 255 -15.09 -7.78 -7.64
C LEU A 255 -16.50 -8.33 -7.41
N GLU A 256 -17.17 -8.81 -8.45
CA GLU A 256 -18.48 -9.46 -8.34
C GLU A 256 -18.40 -10.75 -7.51
N ILE A 257 -17.40 -11.60 -7.74
CA ILE A 257 -17.16 -12.80 -6.94
C ILE A 257 -16.97 -12.43 -5.47
N LEU A 258 -16.06 -11.49 -5.17
CA LEU A 258 -15.76 -11.05 -3.81
C LEU A 258 -17.01 -10.53 -3.07
N ARG A 259 -17.88 -9.80 -3.78
CA ARG A 259 -19.14 -9.26 -3.23
C ARG A 259 -20.22 -10.32 -3.03
N SER A 260 -20.11 -11.47 -3.69
CA SER A 260 -21.05 -12.58 -3.59
C SER A 260 -20.72 -13.59 -2.49
N LEU A 261 -19.53 -13.49 -1.91
CA LEU A 261 -19.11 -14.36 -0.81
C LEU A 261 -19.95 -14.08 0.45
N PRO A 262 -20.27 -15.11 1.24
CA PRO A 262 -20.93 -14.93 2.53
C PRO A 262 -20.04 -14.13 3.49
N GLU A 263 -20.68 -13.29 4.32
CA GLU A 263 -20.05 -12.60 5.46
C GLU A 263 -19.65 -13.57 6.58
#